data_AF-A0A365MXL5-F1
#
_entry.id   AF-A0A365MXL5-F1
#
_cell.length_a   1.000
_cell.length_b   1.000
_cell.length_c   1.000
_cell.angle_alpha   90.00
_cell.angle_beta   90.00
_cell.angle_gamma   90.00
#
_symmetry.space_group_name_H-M   'P 1'
#
loop_
_entity.id
_entity.type
_entity.pdbx_description
1 polymer ?
#
loop_
_entity_poly.entity_id
_entity_poly.type
_entity_poly.pdbx_seq_one_letter_code
_entity_poly.pdbx_strand_id
1 'polypeptide(L)'
;MINRALRIAMNGTQRKLMAEAGFVNVVEKTYQVPCGAWSSDRRLKTSGAYNLALMDESLQGFALVMLREIMKWEYEEVQLFVMEMRKAVRDTKIRPYYLMTNVFGQKPEE
;
A
#
# COMPACT_ATOMS: atom_id res chain seq x y z
N MET A 1 5.02 17.51 11.01
CA MET A 1 4.62 16.84 9.73
C MET A 1 3.09 16.75 9.55
N ILE A 2 2.26 17.34 10.42
CA ILE A 2 0.80 17.09 10.48
C ILE A 2 -0.06 17.97 9.54
N ASN A 3 0.52 18.90 8.78
CA ASN A 3 -0.23 19.81 7.87
C ASN A 3 0.17 19.73 6.39
N ARG A 4 0.80 18.63 5.96
CA ARG A 4 1.05 18.36 4.53
C ARG A 4 0.48 16.99 4.18
N ALA A 5 -0.33 16.94 3.11
CA ALA A 5 -0.79 15.67 2.57
C ALA A 5 0.41 14.86 2.07
N LEU A 6 0.53 13.62 2.53
CA LEU A 6 1.53 12.68 2.08
C LEU A 6 1.17 12.20 0.66
N ARG A 7 1.49 13.01 -0.35
CA ARG A 7 1.24 12.68 -1.77
C ARG A 7 2.39 11.83 -2.31
N ILE A 8 2.41 10.55 -1.96
CA ILE A 8 3.39 9.59 -2.48
C ILE A 8 2.90 9.07 -3.83
N ALA A 9 3.77 9.12 -4.85
CA ALA A 9 3.55 8.56 -6.17
C ALA A 9 2.27 9.01 -6.91
N MET A 10 1.72 10.18 -6.57
CA MET A 10 0.56 10.74 -7.25
C MET A 10 0.98 11.61 -8.44
N ASN A 11 0.22 11.57 -9.53
CA ASN A 11 0.31 12.50 -10.66
C ASN A 11 1.72 12.60 -11.29
N GLY A 12 2.48 11.50 -11.34
CA GLY A 12 3.85 11.50 -11.87
C GLY A 12 4.86 12.32 -11.08
N THR A 13 4.51 12.77 -9.86
CA THR A 13 5.36 13.65 -9.04
C THR A 13 6.72 13.01 -8.76
N GLN A 14 6.74 11.71 -8.47
CA GLN A 14 8.00 10.99 -8.21
C GLN A 14 8.89 10.92 -9.44
N ARG A 15 8.33 10.67 -10.63
CA ARG A 15 9.09 10.68 -11.89
C ARG A 15 9.69 12.05 -12.17
N LYS A 16 8.90 13.11 -11.97
CA LYS A 16 9.39 14.49 -12.11
C LYS A 16 10.55 14.76 -11.16
N LEU A 17 10.39 14.46 -9.87
CA LEU A 17 11.44 14.67 -8.86
C LEU A 17 12.71 13.86 -9.14
N MET A 18 12.58 12.62 -9.65
CA MET A 18 13.73 11.80 -10.07
C MET A 18 14.51 12.46 -11.22
N ALA A 19 13.81 13.00 -12.22
CA ALA A 19 14.45 13.71 -13.32
C ALA A 19 15.11 15.03 -12.86
N GLU A 20 14.45 15.80 -11.99
CA GLU A 20 15.00 17.04 -11.41
C GLU A 20 16.24 16.76 -10.54
N ALA A 21 16.28 15.61 -9.87
CA ALA A 21 17.45 15.15 -9.12
C ALA A 21 18.60 14.65 -10.02
N GLY A 22 18.43 14.68 -11.35
CA GLY A 22 19.46 14.31 -12.32
C GLY A 22 19.54 12.82 -12.65
N PHE A 23 18.57 12.00 -12.23
CA PHE A 23 18.52 10.61 -12.71
C PHE A 23 18.14 10.55 -14.18
N VAL A 24 18.80 9.66 -14.91
CA VAL A 24 18.51 9.35 -16.32
C VAL A 24 17.72 8.05 -16.44
N ASN A 25 17.12 7.80 -17.60
CA ASN A 25 16.33 6.60 -17.89
C ASN A 25 15.24 6.32 -16.82
N VAL A 26 14.55 7.37 -16.37
CA VAL A 26 13.52 7.26 -15.32
C VAL A 26 12.29 6.53 -15.84
N VAL A 27 11.99 5.40 -15.19
CA VAL A 27 10.84 4.54 -15.44
C VAL A 27 9.87 4.63 -14.27
N GLU A 28 8.59 4.80 -14.59
CA GLU A 28 7.48 4.73 -13.65
C GLU A 28 6.58 3.56 -14.02
N LYS A 29 6.32 2.66 -13.06
CA LYS A 29 5.44 1.50 -13.24
C LYS A 29 4.50 1.35 -12.06
N THR A 30 3.23 1.07 -12.34
CA THR A 30 2.23 0.76 -11.32
C THR A 30 1.85 -0.70 -11.40
N TYR A 31 1.83 -1.37 -10.25
CA TYR A 31 1.49 -2.78 -10.12
C TYR A 31 0.21 -2.93 -9.31
N GLN A 32 -0.68 -3.82 -9.76
CA GLN A 32 -1.74 -4.35 -8.91
C GLN A 32 -1.14 -5.42 -8.01
N VAL A 33 -0.94 -5.06 -6.74
CA VAL A 33 -0.33 -5.93 -5.75
C VAL A 33 -1.45 -6.67 -5.01
N PRO A 34 -1.58 -7.99 -5.19
CA PRO A 34 -2.63 -8.75 -4.54
C PRO A 34 -2.49 -8.73 -3.02
N CYS A 35 -3.62 -8.82 -2.35
CA CYS A 35 -3.72 -9.25 -0.96
C CYS A 35 -4.42 -10.61 -0.95
N GLY A 36 -3.70 -11.66 -0.58
CA GLY A 36 -4.16 -13.04 -0.61
C GLY A 36 -3.77 -13.80 -1.88
N ALA A 37 -3.90 -15.14 -1.81
CA ALA A 37 -3.42 -16.07 -2.82
C ALA A 37 -4.40 -16.30 -4.00
N TRP A 38 -5.12 -15.27 -4.42
CA TRP A 38 -6.20 -15.39 -5.42
C TRP A 38 -5.74 -15.27 -6.88
N SER A 39 -4.55 -14.74 -7.14
CA SER A 39 -4.03 -14.60 -8.50
C SER A 39 -3.73 -15.97 -9.13
N SER A 40 -3.96 -16.12 -10.43
CA SER A 40 -3.55 -17.30 -11.20
C SER A 40 -2.06 -17.32 -11.51
N ASP A 41 -1.42 -16.15 -11.56
CA ASP A 41 0.02 -16.04 -11.72
C ASP A 41 0.74 -16.52 -10.45
N ARG A 42 1.71 -17.43 -10.62
CA ARG A 42 2.40 -18.09 -9.49
C ARG A 42 3.17 -17.09 -8.63
N ARG A 43 3.80 -16.07 -9.21
CA ARG A 43 4.58 -15.07 -8.46
C ARG A 43 3.66 -14.15 -7.69
N LEU A 44 2.59 -13.67 -8.33
CA LEU A 44 1.60 -12.80 -7.70
C LEU A 44 0.80 -13.54 -6.62
N LYS A 45 0.54 -14.84 -6.79
CA LYS A 45 -0.07 -15.68 -5.75
C LYS A 45 0.78 -15.73 -4.48
N THR A 46 2.08 -16.01 -4.63
CA THR A 46 3.01 -16.07 -3.50
C THR A 46 3.16 -14.69 -2.84
N SER A 47 3.37 -13.63 -3.62
CA SER A 47 3.45 -12.26 -3.09
C SER A 47 2.16 -11.86 -2.37
N GLY A 48 1.00 -12.21 -2.92
CA GLY A 48 -0.29 -11.93 -2.30
C GLY A 48 -0.46 -12.64 -0.96
N ALA A 49 -0.02 -13.89 -0.83
CA ALA A 49 -0.05 -14.62 0.43
C ALA A 49 0.78 -13.91 1.52
N TYR A 50 1.98 -13.43 1.19
CA TYR A 50 2.80 -12.65 2.12
C TYR A 50 2.16 -11.31 2.49
N ASN A 51 1.57 -10.62 1.51
CA ASN A 51 0.87 -9.36 1.79
C ASN A 51 -0.36 -9.56 2.67
N LEU A 52 -1.09 -10.66 2.53
CA LEU A 52 -2.20 -10.98 3.42
C LEU A 52 -1.73 -11.16 4.86
N ALA A 53 -0.63 -11.91 5.07
CA ALA A 53 -0.05 -12.07 6.40
C ALA A 53 0.36 -10.73 7.01
N LEU A 54 1.08 -9.90 6.24
CA LEU A 54 1.47 -8.55 6.65
C LEU A 54 0.26 -7.70 7.05
N MET A 55 -0.77 -7.65 6.21
CA MET A 55 -1.96 -6.85 6.47
C MET A 55 -2.72 -7.35 7.70
N ASP A 56 -2.91 -8.66 7.81
CA ASP A 56 -3.65 -9.26 8.92
C ASP A 56 -2.98 -9.02 10.28
N GLU A 57 -1.65 -9.02 10.34
CA GLU A 57 -0.91 -8.67 11.56
C GLU A 57 -0.90 -7.17 11.85
N SER A 58 -0.91 -6.33 10.81
CA SER A 58 -0.73 -4.87 10.97
C SER A 58 -2.03 -4.07 11.15
N LEU A 59 -3.18 -4.62 10.72
CA LEU A 59 -4.46 -3.91 10.63
C LEU A 59 -4.87 -3.22 11.94
N GLN A 60 -4.75 -3.91 13.08
CA GLN A 60 -5.15 -3.36 14.36
C GLN A 60 -4.27 -2.18 14.77
N GLY A 61 -2.96 -2.26 14.55
CA GLY A 61 -2.03 -1.17 14.86
C GLY A 61 -2.33 0.09 14.07
N PHE A 62 -2.56 -0.05 12.75
CA PHE A 62 -2.95 1.08 11.90
C PHE A 62 -4.29 1.68 12.31
N ALA A 63 -5.27 0.82 12.60
CA ALA A 63 -6.60 1.27 12.99
C ALA A 63 -6.59 2.02 14.32
N LEU A 64 -5.83 1.56 15.32
CA LEU A 64 -5.74 2.27 16.61
C LEU A 64 -5.13 3.66 16.47
N VAL A 65 -4.01 3.80 15.75
CA VAL A 65 -3.40 5.12 15.56
C VAL A 65 -4.31 6.05 14.77
N MET A 66 -4.86 5.61 13.64
CA MET A 66 -5.67 6.50 12.80
C MET A 66 -7.05 6.76 13.39
N LEU A 67 -7.78 5.72 13.78
CA LEU A 67 -9.19 5.84 14.17
C LEU A 67 -9.32 6.28 15.63
N ARG A 68 -8.54 5.70 16.56
CA ARG A 68 -8.62 6.07 17.98
C ARG A 68 -7.82 7.34 18.27
N GLU A 69 -6.52 7.38 17.97
CA GLU A 69 -5.69 8.50 18.41
C GLU A 69 -5.94 9.79 17.62
N ILE A 70 -6.13 9.70 16.30
CA ILE A 70 -6.34 10.87 15.45
C ILE A 70 -7.84 11.21 15.33
N MET A 71 -8.68 10.23 14.97
CA MET A 71 -10.11 10.47 14.70
C MET A 71 -11.02 10.33 15.93
N LYS A 72 -10.49 9.93 17.09
CA LYS A 72 -11.18 9.86 18.38
C LYS A 72 -12.40 8.93 18.42
N TRP A 73 -12.40 7.84 17.66
CA TRP A 73 -13.42 6.78 17.74
C TRP A 73 -13.33 6.02 19.06
N GLU A 74 -14.41 5.39 19.52
CA GLU A 74 -14.34 4.51 20.69
C GLU A 74 -13.58 3.22 20.42
N TYR A 75 -12.90 2.69 21.43
CA TYR A 75 -12.02 1.52 21.25
C TYR A 75 -12.79 0.30 20.73
N GLU A 76 -14.00 0.09 21.26
CA GLU A 76 -14.91 -0.97 20.86
C GLU A 76 -15.33 -0.83 19.39
N GLU A 77 -15.62 0.39 18.93
CA GLU A 77 -15.95 0.68 17.53
C GLU A 77 -14.77 0.35 16.61
N VAL A 78 -13.54 0.69 17.04
CA VAL A 78 -12.32 0.34 16.29
C VAL A 78 -12.12 -1.17 16.21
N GLN A 79 -12.36 -1.92 17.30
CA GLN A 79 -12.23 -3.38 17.27
C GLN A 79 -13.25 -4.03 16.33
N LEU A 80 -14.51 -3.58 16.36
CA LEU A 80 -15.55 -4.06 15.43
C LEU A 80 -15.18 -3.76 13.98
N PHE A 81 -14.66 -2.57 13.70
CA PHE A 81 -14.23 -2.21 12.36
C PHE A 81 -13.04 -3.06 11.89
N VAL A 82 -12.03 -3.28 12.74
CA VAL A 82 -10.89 -4.16 12.43
C VAL A 82 -11.33 -5.58 12.12
N MET A 83 -12.34 -6.11 12.84
CA MET A 83 -12.92 -7.43 12.56
C MET A 83 -13.51 -7.50 11.14
N GLU A 84 -14.29 -6.50 10.73
CA GLU A 84 -14.85 -6.43 9.38
C GLU A 84 -13.76 -6.26 8.31
N MET A 85 -12.72 -5.45 8.57
CA MET A 85 -11.57 -5.33 7.67
C MET A 85 -10.85 -6.67 7.47
N ARG A 86 -10.63 -7.44 8.55
CA ARG A 86 -10.02 -8.78 8.47
C ARG A 86 -10.86 -9.74 7.63
N LYS A 87 -12.18 -9.69 7.80
CA LYS A 87 -13.11 -10.51 7.00
C LYS A 87 -13.02 -10.15 5.52
N ALA A 88 -13.01 -8.87 5.18
CA ALA A 88 -12.92 -8.40 3.81
C ALA A 88 -11.59 -8.77 3.14
N VAL A 89 -10.45 -8.52 3.81
CA VAL A 89 -9.13 -8.75 3.22
C VAL A 89 -8.82 -10.25 2.99
N ARG A 90 -9.44 -11.13 3.79
CA ARG A 90 -9.34 -12.58 3.65
C ARG A 90 -10.28 -13.16 2.59
N ASP A 91 -11.26 -12.40 2.11
CA ASP A 91 -12.18 -12.86 1.07
C ASP A 91 -11.51 -12.84 -0.31
N THR A 92 -11.09 -14.02 -0.78
CA THR A 92 -10.46 -14.17 -2.09
C THR A 92 -11.42 -13.93 -3.27
N LYS A 93 -12.74 -13.94 -3.04
CA LYS A 93 -13.75 -13.72 -4.09
C LYS A 93 -13.76 -12.28 -4.56
N ILE A 94 -13.50 -11.33 -3.66
CA ILE A 94 -13.42 -9.90 -4.01
C ILE A 94 -12.05 -9.51 -4.59
N ARG A 95 -11.10 -10.46 -4.65
CA ARG A 95 -9.75 -10.30 -5.22
C ARG A 95 -9.07 -8.99 -4.77
N PRO A 96 -8.88 -8.79 -3.44
CA PRO A 96 -8.40 -7.52 -2.94
C PRO A 96 -6.96 -7.26 -3.41
N TYR A 97 -6.68 -6.01 -3.79
CA TYR A 97 -5.35 -5.52 -4.18
C TYR A 97 -5.18 -4.07 -3.81
N TYR A 98 -3.93 -3.60 -3.77
CA TYR A 98 -3.59 -2.19 -3.77
C TYR A 98 -2.69 -1.85 -4.96
N LEU A 99 -2.67 -0.58 -5.35
CA LEU A 99 -1.77 -0.10 -6.40
C LEU A 99 -0.45 0.32 -5.78
N MET A 100 0.64 -0.23 -6.29
CA MET A 100 2.00 0.16 -5.91
C MET A 100 2.70 0.77 -7.11
N THR A 101 2.99 2.07 -7.03
CA THR A 101 3.77 2.78 -8.05
C THR A 101 5.24 2.77 -7.64
N ASN A 102 6.08 2.18 -8.48
CA ASN A 102 7.54 2.22 -8.35
C ASN A 102 8.12 3.14 -9.42
N VAL A 103 8.97 4.06 -8.98
CA VAL A 103 9.77 4.92 -9.85
C VAL A 103 11.24 4.62 -9.60
N PHE A 104 11.96 4.30 -10.66
CA PHE A 104 13.38 4.00 -10.60
C PHE A 104 14.08 4.57 -11.83
N GLY A 105 15.36 4.87 -11.69
CA GLY A 105 16.20 5.45 -12.74
C GLY A 105 17.66 5.15 -12.46
N GLN A 106 18.52 5.59 -13.38
CA GLN A 106 19.96 5.37 -13.30
C GLN A 106 20.65 6.69 -12.94
N LYS A 107 21.73 6.60 -12.16
CA LYS A 107 22.63 7.75 -11.99
C LYS A 107 23.32 7.99 -13.35
N PRO A 108 23.50 9.24 -13.80
CA PRO A 108 24.29 9.52 -14.99
C PRO A 108 25.70 8.93 -14.86
N GLU A 109 26.21 8.37 -15.95
CA GLU A 109 27.66 8.19 -16.11
C GLU A 109 28.28 9.59 -16.25
N GLU A 110 29.51 9.79 -15.74
CA GLU A 110 30.17 11.10 -15.60
C GLU A 110 30.08 11.99 -16.85
#